data_AF-A0A7Y7NN34-F1
#
_entry.id   AF-A0A7Y7NN34-F1
#
_cell.length_a   1.000
_cell.length_b   1.000
_cell.length_c   1.000
_cell.angle_alpha   90.00
_cell.angle_beta   90.00
_cell.angle_gamma   90.00
#
_symmetry.space_group_name_H-M   'P 1'
#
loop_
_entity.id
_entity.type
_entity.pdbx_description
1 polymer ?
#
loop_
_entity_poly.entity_id
_entity_poly.type
_entity_poly.pdbx_seq_one_letter_code
_entity_poly.pdbx_strand_id
1 'polypeptide(L)' 'MVSEERGCRFCGKKIEEVKSSVYAAAGEWLSEDLWKDSGELCNQCLENRARLAMMYMHEVNR' A
#
# COMPACT_ATOMS: atom_id res chain seq x y z
N MET A 1 19.34 18.57 1.33
CA MET A 1 17.90 18.39 1.66
C MET A 1 17.77 16.97 2.21
N VAL A 2 17.53 16.82 3.51
CA VAL A 2 17.42 15.50 4.14
C VAL A 2 16.02 14.98 3.82
N SER A 3 15.92 13.99 2.94
CA SER A 3 14.68 13.24 2.73
C SER A 3 14.41 12.48 4.03
N GLU A 4 13.44 12.95 4.82
CA GLU A 4 12.96 12.23 6.00
C GLU A 4 12.45 10.85 5.54
N GLU A 5 13.18 9.79 5.89
CA GLU A 5 12.77 8.41 5.60
C GLU A 5 11.53 8.06 6.45
N ARG A 6 10.33 8.36 5.93
CA ARG A 6 9.08 7.99 6.59
C ARG A 6 8.97 6.46 6.68
N GLY A 7 8.74 5.97 7.89
CA GLY A 7 8.50 4.57 8.17
C GLY A 7 7.05 4.18 7.90
N CYS A 8 6.85 2.96 7.41
CA CYS A 8 5.54 2.36 7.19
C CYS A 8 4.74 2.31 8.50
N ARG A 9 3.50 2.79 8.47
CA ARG A 9 2.62 2.84 9.65
C ARG A 9 2.35 1.48 10.28
N PHE A 10 2.44 0.39 9.52
CA PHE A 10 2.16 -0.96 10.02
C PHE A 10 3.39 -1.74 10.48
N CYS A 11 4.51 -1.61 9.79
CA CYS A 11 5.68 -2.44 10.07
C CYS A 11 6.97 -1.65 10.34
N GLY A 12 6.93 -0.32 10.24
CA GLY A 12 8.09 0.55 10.48
C GLY A 12 9.17 0.51 9.39
N LYS A 13 9.06 -0.38 8.39
CA LYS A 13 10.01 -0.43 7.26
C LYS A 13 9.96 0.86 6.44
N LYS A 14 11.09 1.22 5.82
CA LYS A 14 11.18 2.37 4.92
C LYS A 14 10.12 2.28 3.82
N ILE A 15 9.45 3.40 3.53
CA ILE A 15 8.53 3.50 2.42
C ILE A 15 9.33 3.72 1.14
N GLU A 16 9.10 2.87 0.15
CA GLU A 16 9.72 2.98 -1.17
C GLU A 16 8.80 3.73 -2.15
N GLU A 17 9.34 4.71 -2.88
CA GLU A 17 8.60 5.42 -3.93
C GLU A 17 8.27 4.49 -5.11
N VAL A 18 9.21 3.59 -5.45
CA VAL A 18 9.03 2.65 -6.56
C VAL A 18 8.29 1.41 -6.10
N LYS A 19 7.17 1.09 -6.76
CA LYS A 19 6.40 -0.13 -6.47
C LYS A 19 7.10 -1.36 -7.01
N SER A 20 7.31 -2.33 -6.12
CA SER A 20 8.02 -3.57 -6.45
C SER A 20 7.19 -4.58 -7.24
N SER A 21 5.86 -4.43 -7.28
CA SER A 21 4.97 -5.36 -7.96
C SER A 21 3.62 -4.75 -8.33
N VAL A 22 2.87 -5.45 -9.19
CA VAL A 22 1.48 -5.11 -9.54
C VAL A 22 0.56 -5.07 -8.32
N TYR A 23 0.82 -5.89 -7.30
CA TYR A 23 0.05 -5.89 -6.07
C TYR A 23 0.39 -4.70 -5.18
N ALA A 24 1.64 -4.23 -5.19
CA ALA A 24 2.02 -3.02 -4.49
C ALA A 24 1.36 -1.79 -5.14
N ALA A 25 1.33 -1.73 -6.47
CA ALA A 25 0.62 -0.68 -7.21
C ALA A 25 -0.91 -0.73 -6.97
N ALA A 26 -1.53 -1.91 -6.99
CA ALA A 26 -2.94 -2.07 -6.68
C ALA A 26 -3.25 -1.65 -5.22
N GLY A 27 -2.37 -1.98 -4.28
CA GLY A 27 -2.50 -1.58 -2.88
C GLY A 27 -2.42 -0.07 -2.71
N GLU A 28 -1.56 0.61 -3.48
CA GLU A 28 -1.48 2.08 -3.50
C GLU A 28 -2.78 2.68 -4.05
N TRP A 29 -3.30 2.17 -5.16
CA TRP A 29 -4.59 2.62 -5.69
C TRP A 29 -5.73 2.48 -4.67
N LEU A 30 -5.81 1.34 -4.00
CA LEU A 30 -6.81 1.12 -2.93
C LEU A 30 -6.59 2.05 -1.72
N SER A 31 -5.37 2.50 -1.46
CA SER A 31 -5.07 3.34 -0.29
C SER A 31 -5.64 4.75 -0.39
N GLU A 32 -5.94 5.24 -1.60
CA GLU A 32 -6.54 6.55 -1.82
C GLU A 32 -8.02 6.56 -1.42
N ASP A 33 -8.80 5.60 -1.94
CA ASP A 33 -10.25 5.63 -1.81
C ASP A 33 -10.80 4.70 -0.72
N LEU A 34 -10.23 3.50 -0.59
CA LEU A 34 -10.77 2.47 0.30
C LEU A 34 -10.22 2.60 1.72
N TRP A 35 -8.89 2.68 1.84
CA TRP A 35 -8.23 2.65 3.15
C TRP A 35 -7.88 4.03 3.72
N LYS A 36 -7.76 5.04 2.86
CA LYS A 36 -7.47 6.44 3.21
C LYS A 36 -6.16 6.65 3.97
N ASP A 37 -5.11 5.94 3.55
CA ASP A 37 -3.76 6.02 4.11
C ASP A 37 -2.68 5.99 3.02
N SER A 38 -2.98 6.65 1.89
CA SER A 38 -2.04 6.82 0.78
C SER A 38 -0.73 7.46 1.25
N GLY A 39 0.38 6.88 0.79
CA GLY A 39 1.74 7.30 1.15
C GLY A 39 2.23 6.87 2.54
N GLU A 40 1.45 6.07 3.30
CA GLU A 40 1.83 5.66 4.67
C GLU A 40 2.42 4.24 4.76
N LEU A 41 2.39 3.44 3.68
CA LEU A 41 2.72 2.02 3.70
C LEU A 41 3.86 1.65 2.74
N CYS A 42 4.71 0.73 3.17
CA CYS A 42 5.75 0.13 2.31
C CYS A 42 5.15 -0.86 1.31
N ASN A 43 5.94 -1.25 0.31
CA ASN A 43 5.53 -2.18 -0.73
C ASN A 43 4.87 -3.47 -0.18
N GLN A 44 5.46 -4.11 0.82
CA GLN A 44 4.92 -5.35 1.38
C GLN A 44 3.51 -5.16 1.99
N CYS A 45 3.27 -4.04 2.67
CA CYS A 45 1.99 -3.76 3.30
C CYS A 45 0.92 -3.40 2.27
N LEU A 46 1.31 -2.72 1.19
CA LEU A 46 0.44 -2.46 0.04
C LEU A 46 0.03 -3.78 -0.64
N GLU A 47 0.98 -4.69 -0.90
CA GLU A 47 0.68 -6.00 -1.49
C GLU A 47 -0.31 -6.80 -0.64
N ASN A 48 -0.10 -6.82 0.67
CA ASN A 48 -0.97 -7.56 1.59
C ASN A 48 -2.41 -7.04 1.50
N ARG A 49 -2.61 -5.72 1.41
CA ARG A 49 -3.94 -5.14 1.26
C ARG A 49 -4.58 -5.43 -0.08
N ALA A 50 -3.83 -5.33 -1.17
CA ALA A 50 -4.34 -5.72 -2.48
C ALA A 50 -4.84 -7.18 -2.46
N ARG A 51 -4.05 -8.10 -1.89
CA ARG A 51 -4.45 -9.51 -1.71
C ARG A 51 -5.70 -9.67 -0.86
N LEU A 52 -5.79 -8.96 0.27
CA LEU A 52 -6.98 -9.00 1.12
C LEU A 52 -8.22 -8.47 0.40
N ALA A 53 -8.09 -7.40 -0.37
CA ALA A 53 -9.19 -6.87 -1.18
C ALA A 53 -9.66 -7.88 -2.23
N MET A 54 -8.73 -8.53 -2.95
CA MET A 54 -9.07 -9.60 -3.90
C MET A 54 -9.76 -10.80 -3.25
N MET A 55 -9.34 -11.17 -2.03
CA MET A 55 -9.88 -12.34 -1.33
C MET A 55 -11.24 -12.09 -0.67
N TYR A 56 -11.44 -10.90 -0.09
CA TYR A 56 -12.54 -10.66 0.84
C TYR A 56 -13.45 -9.50 0.46
N MET A 57 -13.05 -8.64 -0.47
CA MET A 57 -13.79 -7.42 -0.81
C MET A 57 -14.28 -7.51 -2.24
N HIS A 58 -15.17 -8.47 -2.50
CA HIS A 58 -15.71 -8.70 -3.83
C HIS A 58 -16.43 -7.47 -4.41
N GLU A 59 -16.96 -6.57 -3.57
CA GLU A 59 -17.56 -5.32 -4.03
C GLU A 59 -16.56 -4.34 -4.68
N VAL A 60 -15.26 -4.43 -4.36
CA VAL A 60 -14.22 -3.58 -4.96
C VAL A 60 -13.46 -4.26 -6.10
N ASN A 61 -13.70 -5.55 -6.36
CA ASN A 61 -13.14 -6.30 -7.50
C ASN A 61 -14.12 -6.36 -8.68
N ARG A 62 -14.54 -5.21 -9.21
CA ARG A 62 -15.42 -5.15 -10.39
C ARG A 62 -14.63 -5.14 -11.70
#